data_AF-A0A9P7J2Q2-F1
#
_entry.id   AF-A0A9P7J2Q2-F1
#
_cell.length_a   1.000
_cell.length_b   1.000
_cell.length_c   1.000
_cell.angle_alpha   90.00
_cell.angle_beta   90.00
_cell.angle_gamma   90.00
#
_symmetry.space_group_name_H-M   'P 1'
#
loop_
_entity.id
_entity.type
_entity.pdbx_description
1 polymer ?
#
loop_
_entity_poly.entity_id
_entity_poly.type
_entity_poly.pdbx_seq_one_letter_code
_entity_poly.pdbx_strand_id
1 'polypeptide(L)'
;MSLQPFITLYRYALEPIAPFSWFGINVCSIELVAALRLCTILRQTKEDLYAKHQRRSGDKSAPVEERSFLRDACTSLTIKFGGEAIIGTLLAVPPSFMLSGVSPGVYIAAQAIVEYIPVIPSMSLSTELPLSIVDGFTRALLLCSLIPKPVITHASPVIASSPWTLLLSSLVIANGGFFITSMFSFLEPTPLTLTTPAAIKPYGWTATDLWCAPFITGLYALLTHSQPFWAELHSVISTVLGNTGDKVGPMDPEAARALCALILAGMFSTRTAKNYGLVWKRSKLSYSGSVVGADGF
;
A
#
# COMPACT_ATOMS: atom_id res chain seq x y z
N MET A 1 19.50 -18.65 -2.96
CA MET A 1 19.06 -17.54 -3.84
C MET A 1 19.74 -16.27 -3.35
N SER A 2 20.53 -15.58 -4.16
CA SER A 2 21.27 -14.38 -3.70
C SER A 2 20.31 -13.19 -3.58
N LEU A 3 20.10 -12.67 -2.36
CA LEU A 3 19.29 -11.47 -2.11
C LEU A 3 20.07 -10.16 -2.38
N GLN A 4 21.37 -10.25 -2.64
CA GLN A 4 22.27 -9.10 -2.80
C GLN A 4 21.78 -8.05 -3.81
N PRO A 5 21.28 -8.41 -5.01
CA PRO A 5 20.79 -7.41 -5.95
C PRO A 5 19.66 -6.55 -5.38
N PHE A 6 18.76 -7.15 -4.60
CA PHE A 6 17.63 -6.47 -3.99
C PHE A 6 18.07 -5.57 -2.83
N ILE A 7 19.03 -6.03 -2.02
CA ILE A 7 19.60 -5.23 -0.93
C ILE A 7 20.28 -3.97 -1.50
N THR A 8 21.12 -4.13 -2.52
CA THR A 8 21.80 -3.00 -3.18
C THR A 8 20.80 -2.03 -3.80
N LEU A 9 19.77 -2.53 -4.48
CA LEU A 9 18.71 -1.69 -5.03
C LEU A 9 17.99 -0.89 -3.94
N TYR A 10 17.70 -1.51 -2.79
CA TYR A 10 17.08 -0.82 -1.66
C TYR A 10 17.96 0.28 -1.09
N ARG A 11 19.25 0.01 -0.86
CA ARG A 11 20.20 1.00 -0.35
C ARG A 11 20.24 2.20 -1.27
N TYR A 12 20.41 1.96 -2.58
CA TYR A 12 20.42 3.02 -3.58
C TYR A 12 19.09 3.80 -3.64
N ALA A 13 17.95 3.12 -3.57
CA ALA A 13 16.64 3.79 -3.64
C ALA A 13 16.30 4.62 -2.39
N LEU A 14 16.94 4.35 -1.26
CA LEU A 14 16.80 5.06 0.00
C LEU A 14 17.78 6.22 0.17
N GLU A 15 18.81 6.31 -0.68
CA GLU A 15 19.73 7.43 -0.65
C GLU A 15 18.99 8.76 -0.92
N PRO A 16 19.25 9.81 -0.12
CA PRO A 16 18.73 11.14 -0.39
C PRO A 16 19.18 11.63 -1.77
N ILE A 17 18.27 12.24 -2.51
CA ILE A 17 18.58 12.74 -3.85
C ILE A 17 19.31 14.08 -3.72
N ALA A 18 20.43 14.23 -4.43
CA ALA A 18 21.37 15.34 -4.28
C ALA A 18 20.72 16.75 -4.25
N PRO A 19 19.84 17.14 -5.19
CA PRO A 19 19.28 18.49 -5.20
C PRO A 19 18.46 18.82 -3.95
N PHE A 20 17.76 17.85 -3.36
CA PHE A 20 17.00 18.05 -2.14
C PHE A 20 17.91 18.06 -0.90
N SER A 21 18.93 17.20 -0.89
CA SER A 21 19.89 17.13 0.21
C SER A 21 20.68 18.43 0.41
N TRP A 22 20.93 19.19 -0.67
CA TRP A 22 21.60 20.49 -0.62
C TRP A 22 20.81 21.53 0.18
N PHE A 23 19.49 21.40 0.24
CA PHE A 23 18.60 22.27 1.01
C PHE A 23 18.19 21.65 2.36
N GLY A 24 18.86 20.57 2.80
CA GLY A 24 18.53 19.87 4.05
C GLY A 24 17.24 19.06 3.99
N ILE A 25 16.70 18.81 2.79
CA ILE A 25 15.46 18.06 2.56
C ILE A 25 15.84 16.60 2.28
N ASN A 26 15.50 15.70 3.20
CA ASN A 26 15.77 14.26 3.08
C ASN A 26 14.65 13.56 2.30
N VAL A 27 14.58 13.77 0.99
CA VAL A 27 13.68 13.05 0.08
C VAL A 27 14.48 11.98 -0.67
N CYS A 28 13.98 10.75 -0.64
CA CYS A 28 14.59 9.61 -1.31
C CYS A 28 13.80 9.20 -2.56
N SER A 29 14.47 8.52 -3.48
CA SER A 29 13.89 8.08 -4.77
C SER A 29 12.66 7.20 -4.59
N ILE A 30 12.69 6.29 -3.61
CA ILE A 30 11.58 5.38 -3.33
C ILE A 30 10.31 6.13 -2.86
N GLU A 31 10.45 7.23 -2.13
CA GLU A 31 9.33 8.06 -1.68
C GLU A 31 8.69 8.82 -2.84
N LEU A 32 9.51 9.42 -3.72
CA LEU A 32 9.00 10.08 -4.93
C LEU A 32 8.24 9.12 -5.82
N VAL A 33 8.80 7.93 -6.07
CA VAL A 33 8.15 6.89 -6.87
C VAL A 33 6.84 6.44 -6.22
N ALA A 34 6.82 6.24 -4.90
CA ALA A 34 5.60 5.88 -4.17
C ALA A 34 4.53 6.98 -4.26
N ALA A 35 4.92 8.26 -4.14
CA ALA A 35 4.01 9.40 -4.22
C ALA A 35 3.42 9.56 -5.62
N LEU A 36 4.26 9.55 -6.66
CA LEU A 36 3.81 9.65 -8.06
C LEU A 36 2.90 8.48 -8.45
N ARG A 37 3.27 7.26 -8.05
CA ARG A 37 2.45 6.07 -8.28
C ARG A 37 1.08 6.20 -7.61
N LEU A 38 1.04 6.58 -6.34
CA LEU A 38 -0.23 6.71 -5.62
C LEU A 38 -1.13 7.74 -6.32
N CYS A 39 -0.61 8.93 -6.61
CA CYS A 39 -1.38 10.00 -7.24
C CYS A 39 -1.88 9.58 -8.64
N THR A 40 -1.05 8.86 -9.42
CA THR A 40 -1.44 8.30 -10.72
C THR A 40 -2.60 7.32 -10.59
N ILE A 41 -2.53 6.36 -9.66
CA ILE A 41 -3.58 5.36 -9.43
C ILE A 41 -4.87 6.03 -8.96
N LEU A 42 -4.78 7.06 -8.10
CA LEU A 42 -5.96 7.80 -7.64
C LEU A 42 -6.65 8.52 -8.79
N ARG A 43 -5.88 9.14 -9.69
CA ARG A 43 -6.44 9.77 -10.88
C ARG A 43 -7.07 8.73 -11.82
N GLN A 44 -6.40 7.62 -12.10
CA GLN A 44 -6.98 6.54 -12.91
C GLN A 44 -8.29 5.99 -12.30
N THR A 45 -8.35 5.84 -10.98
CA THR A 45 -9.53 5.32 -10.27
C THR A 45 -10.69 6.31 -10.36
N LYS A 46 -10.43 7.61 -10.19
CA LYS A 46 -11.43 8.67 -10.34
C LYS A 46 -11.97 8.72 -11.77
N GLU A 47 -11.10 8.66 -12.76
CA GLU A 47 -11.50 8.67 -14.17
C GLU A 47 -12.36 7.44 -14.53
N ASP A 48 -12.03 6.25 -13.98
CA ASP A 48 -12.85 5.04 -14.16
C ASP A 48 -14.21 5.13 -13.44
N LEU A 49 -14.25 5.64 -12.21
CA LEU A 49 -15.49 5.88 -11.47
C LEU A 49 -16.37 6.91 -12.18
N TYR A 50 -15.77 7.98 -12.69
CA TYR A 50 -16.45 8.99 -13.49
C TYR A 50 -17.06 8.39 -14.76
N ALA A 51 -16.28 7.62 -15.53
CA ALA A 51 -16.77 6.94 -16.73
C ALA A 51 -17.89 5.95 -16.41
N LYS A 52 -17.80 5.20 -15.30
CA LYS A 52 -18.87 4.31 -14.82
C LYS A 52 -20.12 5.08 -14.42
N HIS A 53 -19.97 6.22 -13.75
CA HIS A 53 -21.08 7.08 -13.35
C HIS A 53 -21.82 7.64 -14.57
N GLN A 54 -21.09 8.12 -15.59
CA GLN A 54 -21.68 8.57 -16.85
C GLN A 54 -22.45 7.46 -17.57
N ARG A 55 -21.85 6.26 -17.68
CA ARG A 55 -22.52 5.11 -18.31
C ARG A 55 -23.81 4.69 -17.60
N ARG A 56 -23.86 4.81 -16.27
CA ARG A 56 -25.04 4.46 -15.46
C ARG A 56 -26.13 5.52 -15.50
N SER A 57 -25.75 6.78 -15.60
CA SER A 57 -26.70 7.90 -15.55
C SER A 57 -27.43 8.13 -16.89
N GLY A 58 -26.88 7.62 -18.00
CA GLY A 58 -27.46 7.81 -19.34
C GLY A 58 -27.54 9.30 -19.72
N ASP A 59 -28.52 9.67 -20.54
CA ASP A 59 -28.76 11.05 -20.99
C ASP A 59 -29.26 12.00 -19.88
N LYS A 60 -29.56 11.47 -18.69
CA LYS A 60 -29.93 12.30 -17.54
C LYS A 60 -28.65 12.78 -16.88
N SER A 61 -28.43 14.09 -16.95
CA SER A 61 -27.31 14.78 -16.30
C SER A 61 -27.38 14.58 -14.78
N ALA A 62 -26.85 13.47 -14.30
CA ALA A 62 -26.68 13.24 -12.87
C ALA A 62 -25.72 14.30 -12.32
N PRO A 63 -25.96 14.81 -11.11
CA PRO A 63 -25.13 15.87 -10.54
C PRO A 63 -23.70 15.36 -10.33
N VAL A 64 -22.78 15.88 -11.16
CA VAL A 64 -21.35 15.68 -11.05
C VAL A 64 -20.77 16.88 -10.30
N GLU A 65 -19.96 16.60 -9.29
CA GLU A 65 -19.22 17.64 -8.58
C GLU A 65 -18.01 18.09 -9.40
N GLU A 66 -17.73 19.39 -9.38
CA GLU A 66 -16.54 19.93 -10.02
C GLU A 66 -15.27 19.38 -9.37
N ARG A 67 -14.26 19.10 -10.19
CA ARG A 67 -13.01 18.53 -9.70
C ARG A 67 -12.24 19.55 -8.87
N SER A 68 -11.90 19.18 -7.63
CA SER A 68 -11.16 20.02 -6.71
C SER A 68 -9.76 19.45 -6.45
N PHE A 69 -8.72 20.24 -6.75
CA PHE A 69 -7.33 19.91 -6.42
C PHE A 69 -7.17 19.64 -4.91
N LEU A 70 -7.85 20.43 -4.07
CA LEU A 70 -7.76 20.26 -2.62
C LEU A 70 -8.34 18.92 -2.17
N ARG A 71 -9.47 18.49 -2.74
CA ARG A 71 -10.02 17.14 -2.50
C ARG A 71 -9.02 16.07 -2.93
N ASP A 72 -8.39 16.24 -4.08
CA ASP A 72 -7.42 15.30 -4.62
C ASP A 72 -6.16 15.19 -3.73
N ALA A 73 -5.61 16.32 -3.29
CA ALA A 73 -4.50 16.39 -2.34
C ALA A 73 -4.86 15.83 -0.95
N CYS A 74 -6.03 16.19 -0.41
CA CYS A 74 -6.52 15.61 0.85
C CYS A 74 -6.71 14.10 0.75
N THR A 75 -7.12 13.59 -0.41
CA THR A 75 -7.25 12.15 -0.65
C THR A 75 -5.90 11.44 -0.59
N SER A 76 -4.88 11.97 -1.29
CA SER A 76 -3.55 11.35 -1.29
C SER A 76 -2.92 11.36 0.10
N LEU A 77 -3.04 12.48 0.83
CA LEU A 77 -2.58 12.60 2.21
C LEU A 77 -3.33 11.68 3.16
N THR A 78 -4.66 11.56 3.03
CA THR A 78 -5.47 10.66 3.84
C THR A 78 -5.06 9.20 3.61
N ILE A 79 -4.78 8.82 2.37
CA ILE A 79 -4.33 7.45 2.08
C ILE A 79 -2.96 7.19 2.70
N LYS A 80 -2.03 8.14 2.58
CA LYS A 80 -0.66 7.99 3.10
C LYS A 80 -0.60 7.98 4.62
N PHE A 81 -1.30 8.91 5.28
CA PHE A 81 -1.13 9.21 6.69
C PHE A 81 -2.34 8.84 7.57
N GLY A 82 -3.50 8.52 6.98
CA GLY A 82 -4.72 8.30 7.76
C GLY A 82 -4.62 7.15 8.75
N GLY A 83 -3.93 6.06 8.37
CA GLY A 83 -3.67 4.95 9.29
C GLY A 83 -2.67 5.29 10.40
N GLU A 84 -1.65 6.09 10.07
CA GLU A 84 -0.68 6.60 11.05
C GLU A 84 -1.32 7.57 12.04
N ALA A 85 -2.24 8.43 11.59
CA ALA A 85 -2.97 9.34 12.46
C ALA A 85 -3.77 8.60 13.54
N ILE A 86 -4.35 7.45 13.19
CA ILE A 86 -5.08 6.59 14.14
C ILE A 86 -4.10 5.91 15.11
N ILE A 87 -3.15 5.14 14.58
CA ILE A 87 -2.26 4.31 15.41
C ILE A 87 -1.28 5.16 16.22
N GLY A 88 -0.72 6.23 15.65
CA GLY A 88 0.18 7.14 16.35
C GLY A 88 -0.49 7.69 17.61
N THR A 89 -1.73 8.16 17.49
CA THR A 89 -2.51 8.64 18.64
C THR A 89 -2.73 7.54 19.68
N LEU A 90 -3.09 6.32 19.26
CA LEU A 90 -3.29 5.19 20.17
C LEU A 90 -2.01 4.72 20.86
N LEU A 91 -0.85 4.88 20.21
CA LEU A 91 0.48 4.62 20.78
C LEU A 91 1.04 5.83 21.55
N ALA A 92 0.30 6.95 21.63
CA ALA A 92 0.78 8.21 22.18
C ALA A 92 2.11 8.69 21.54
N VAL A 93 2.29 8.42 20.24
CA VAL A 93 3.41 8.88 19.42
C VAL A 93 2.90 9.90 18.40
N PRO A 94 3.52 11.10 18.29
CA PRO A 94 3.09 12.07 17.29
C PRO A 94 3.27 11.50 15.86
N PRO A 95 2.26 11.61 14.99
CA PRO A 95 2.38 11.22 13.60
C PRO A 95 3.52 11.97 12.87
N SER A 96 4.20 11.29 11.96
CA SER A 96 5.37 11.79 11.24
C SER A 96 5.12 13.11 10.50
N PHE A 97 3.95 13.27 9.90
CA PHE A 97 3.55 14.48 9.18
C PHE A 97 3.37 15.71 10.09
N MET A 98 3.21 15.52 11.40
CA MET A 98 3.19 16.64 12.37
C MET A 98 4.59 17.09 12.75
N LEU A 99 5.59 16.20 12.63
CA LEU A 99 6.99 16.50 12.91
C LEU A 99 7.71 17.11 11.70
N SER A 100 7.31 16.72 10.49
CA SER A 100 7.90 17.22 9.24
C SER A 100 6.87 17.38 8.13
N GLY A 101 6.82 18.59 7.55
CA GLY A 101 6.00 18.90 6.39
C GLY A 101 6.57 18.41 5.05
N VAL A 102 7.77 17.81 5.04
CA VAL A 102 8.44 17.38 3.81
C VAL A 102 7.64 16.31 3.09
N SER A 103 7.28 15.22 3.77
CA SER A 103 6.54 14.11 3.14
C SER A 103 5.14 14.55 2.67
N PRO A 104 4.33 15.29 3.46
CA PRO A 104 3.11 15.93 2.95
C PRO A 104 3.35 16.79 1.71
N GLY A 105 4.39 17.63 1.73
CA GLY A 105 4.76 18.48 0.59
C GLY A 105 5.08 17.68 -0.67
N VAL A 106 5.80 16.56 -0.55
CA VAL A 106 6.10 15.65 -1.66
C VAL A 106 4.82 15.07 -2.27
N TYR A 107 3.87 14.62 -1.45
CA TYR A 107 2.61 14.06 -1.95
C TYR A 107 1.71 15.13 -2.60
N ILE A 108 1.68 16.35 -2.06
CA ILE A 108 0.96 17.48 -2.68
C ILE A 108 1.60 17.86 -4.02
N ALA A 109 2.93 17.96 -4.08
CA ALA A 109 3.65 18.27 -5.31
C ALA A 109 3.46 17.16 -6.37
N ALA A 110 3.55 15.89 -5.98
CA ALA A 110 3.27 14.77 -6.85
C ALA A 110 1.83 14.80 -7.38
N GLN A 111 0.84 15.14 -6.54
CA GLN A 111 -0.55 15.30 -6.96
C GLN A 111 -0.70 16.42 -7.99
N ALA A 112 -0.07 17.57 -7.76
CA ALA A 112 -0.09 18.69 -8.70
C ALA A 112 0.53 18.29 -10.06
N ILE A 113 1.71 17.66 -10.04
CA ILE A 113 2.36 17.15 -11.27
C ILE A 113 1.43 16.21 -12.02
N VAL A 114 0.85 15.24 -11.32
CA VAL A 114 -0.05 14.25 -11.93
C VAL A 114 -1.29 14.91 -12.52
N GLU A 115 -1.79 16.01 -11.95
CA GLU A 115 -2.93 16.75 -12.52
C GLU A 115 -2.58 17.52 -13.79
N TYR A 116 -1.34 18.04 -13.92
CA TYR A 116 -0.87 18.70 -15.13
C TYR A 116 -0.65 17.74 -16.32
N ILE A 117 -0.58 16.42 -16.09
CA ILE A 117 -0.44 15.45 -17.18
C ILE A 117 -1.75 15.42 -17.98
N PRO A 118 -1.73 15.62 -19.31
CA PRO A 118 -2.98 15.73 -20.08
C PRO A 118 -3.76 14.41 -20.12
N VAL A 119 -3.06 13.28 -20.30
CA VAL A 119 -3.68 11.95 -20.42
C VAL A 119 -2.90 10.96 -19.58
N ILE A 120 -3.61 10.23 -18.72
CA ILE A 120 -3.04 9.10 -17.99
C ILE A 120 -3.53 7.80 -18.64
N PRO A 121 -2.64 6.85 -18.94
CA PRO A 121 -3.04 5.55 -19.45
C PRO A 121 -4.08 4.89 -18.55
N SER A 122 -5.10 4.27 -19.14
CA SER A 122 -6.09 3.50 -18.37
C SER A 122 -5.44 2.29 -17.68
N MET A 123 -6.07 1.83 -16.60
CA MET A 123 -5.59 0.65 -15.88
C MET A 123 -5.69 -0.59 -16.78
N SER A 124 -4.56 -1.25 -16.99
CA SER A 124 -4.43 -2.41 -17.84
C SER A 124 -3.34 -3.33 -17.30
N LEU A 125 -3.27 -4.58 -17.78
CA LEU A 125 -2.24 -5.50 -17.29
C LEU A 125 -0.81 -4.97 -17.57
N SER A 126 -0.57 -4.34 -18.71
CA SER A 126 0.75 -3.82 -19.09
C SER A 126 1.17 -2.61 -18.24
N THR A 127 0.22 -1.80 -17.78
CA THR A 127 0.51 -0.65 -16.91
C THR A 127 0.59 -1.05 -15.44
N GLU A 128 -0.33 -1.90 -14.97
CA GLU A 128 -0.45 -2.23 -13.54
C GLU A 128 0.54 -3.30 -13.07
N LEU A 129 1.01 -4.19 -13.95
CA LEU A 129 1.95 -5.25 -13.55
C LEU A 129 3.31 -4.71 -13.10
N PRO A 130 4.01 -3.85 -13.85
CA PRO A 130 5.26 -3.26 -13.35
C PRO A 130 5.04 -2.40 -12.11
N LEU A 131 3.93 -1.67 -12.04
CA LEU A 131 3.59 -0.83 -10.88
C LEU A 131 3.28 -1.66 -9.62
N SER A 132 2.76 -2.87 -9.76
CA SER A 132 2.47 -3.75 -8.62
C SER A 132 3.74 -4.36 -8.02
N ILE A 133 4.78 -4.57 -8.83
CA ILE A 133 6.11 -4.94 -8.34
C ILE A 133 6.68 -3.78 -7.52
N VAL A 134 6.67 -2.56 -8.06
CA VAL A 134 7.13 -1.35 -7.36
C VAL A 134 6.34 -1.09 -6.07
N ASP A 135 5.03 -1.36 -6.06
CA ASP A 135 4.21 -1.36 -4.84
C ASP A 135 4.74 -2.32 -3.79
N GLY A 136 5.12 -3.54 -4.20
CA GLY A 136 5.65 -4.53 -3.28
C GLY A 136 6.93 -4.05 -2.60
N PHE A 137 7.82 -3.40 -3.36
CA PHE A 137 9.05 -2.85 -2.81
C PHE A 137 8.80 -1.66 -1.88
N THR A 138 8.05 -0.66 -2.36
CA THR A 138 7.74 0.54 -1.58
C THR A 138 6.95 0.22 -0.30
N ARG A 139 6.02 -0.75 -0.35
CA ARG A 139 5.22 -1.17 0.80
C ARG A 139 6.00 -2.04 1.79
N ALA A 140 6.98 -2.83 1.33
CA ALA A 140 7.86 -3.56 2.24
C ALA A 140 8.68 -2.61 3.12
N LEU A 141 9.11 -1.45 2.60
CA LEU A 141 9.78 -0.43 3.43
C LEU A 141 8.87 0.02 4.59
N LEU A 142 7.61 0.33 4.28
CA LEU A 142 6.62 0.74 5.27
C LEU A 142 6.41 -0.35 6.33
N LEU A 143 6.16 -1.59 5.89
CA LEU A 143 5.79 -2.71 6.76
C LEU A 143 6.96 -3.29 7.57
N CYS A 144 8.17 -3.26 7.04
CA CYS A 144 9.34 -3.84 7.71
C CYS A 144 10.16 -2.81 8.49
N SER A 145 10.21 -1.54 8.06
CA SER A 145 11.10 -0.55 8.66
C SER A 145 10.38 0.56 9.40
N LEU A 146 9.27 1.07 8.85
CA LEU A 146 8.62 2.26 9.41
C LEU A 146 7.61 1.91 10.50
N ILE A 147 6.72 0.94 10.25
CA ILE A 147 5.68 0.52 11.19
C ILE A 147 6.24 -0.19 12.43
N PRO A 148 7.22 -1.12 12.32
CA PRO A 148 7.69 -1.83 13.51
C PRO A 148 8.37 -0.92 14.51
N LYS A 149 9.12 0.08 14.04
CA LYS A 149 9.94 0.97 14.88
C LYS A 149 9.18 1.59 16.06
N PRO A 150 8.07 2.35 15.88
CA PRO A 150 7.34 2.95 16.99
C PRO A 150 6.76 1.93 17.97
N VAL A 151 6.50 0.69 17.53
CA VAL A 151 6.01 -0.39 18.40
C VAL A 151 7.17 -0.97 19.22
N ILE A 152 8.24 -1.43 18.57
CA ILE A 152 9.34 -2.15 19.24
C ILE A 152 10.19 -1.23 20.13
N THR A 153 10.27 0.07 19.83
CA THR A 153 10.96 1.06 20.66
C THR A 153 10.02 1.78 21.62
N HIS A 154 8.80 1.29 21.81
CA HIS A 154 7.83 1.91 22.69
C HIS A 154 8.30 1.86 24.15
N ALA A 155 8.05 2.94 24.91
CA ALA A 155 8.52 3.05 26.30
C ALA A 155 7.92 1.98 27.23
N SER A 156 6.67 1.57 26.97
CA SER A 156 6.04 0.46 27.68
C SER A 156 6.49 -0.90 27.14
N PRO A 157 7.12 -1.76 27.96
CA PRO A 157 7.60 -3.08 27.51
C PRO A 157 6.45 -4.03 27.13
N VAL A 158 5.25 -3.85 27.70
CA VAL A 158 4.06 -4.64 27.36
C VAL A 158 3.63 -4.38 25.91
N ILE A 159 3.73 -3.12 25.47
CA ILE A 159 3.42 -2.73 24.09
C ILE A 159 4.56 -3.18 23.16
N ALA A 160 5.81 -2.94 23.55
CA ALA A 160 6.98 -3.26 22.74
C ALA A 160 7.17 -4.77 22.49
N SER A 161 6.73 -5.63 23.40
CA SER A 161 6.81 -7.09 23.26
C SER A 161 5.53 -7.74 22.70
N SER A 162 4.44 -6.99 22.54
CA SER A 162 3.15 -7.52 22.09
C SER A 162 3.12 -7.76 20.57
N PRO A 163 2.96 -9.02 20.11
CA PRO A 163 2.82 -9.31 18.68
C PRO A 163 1.52 -8.72 18.12
N TRP A 164 0.46 -8.66 18.93
CA TRP A 164 -0.82 -8.09 18.52
C TRP A 164 -0.73 -6.60 18.24
N THR A 165 -0.01 -5.85 19.07
CA THR A 165 0.20 -4.42 18.83
C THR A 165 0.89 -4.21 17.50
N LEU A 166 1.91 -5.01 17.19
CA LEU A 166 2.64 -4.93 15.93
C LEU A 166 1.73 -5.24 14.72
N LEU A 167 1.01 -6.36 14.77
CA LEU A 167 0.14 -6.80 13.67
C LEU A 167 -1.03 -5.83 13.45
N LEU A 168 -1.71 -5.39 14.51
CA LEU A 168 -2.81 -4.43 14.41
C LEU A 168 -2.33 -3.06 13.92
N SER A 169 -1.18 -2.59 14.42
CA SER A 169 -0.57 -1.35 13.94
C SER A 169 -0.30 -1.42 12.44
N SER A 170 0.25 -2.54 11.97
CA SER A 170 0.50 -2.71 10.53
C SER A 170 -0.77 -2.76 9.68
N LEU A 171 -1.80 -3.46 10.16
CA LEU A 171 -3.09 -3.54 9.49
C LEU A 171 -3.72 -2.16 9.34
N VAL A 172 -3.76 -1.37 10.41
CA VAL A 172 -4.40 -0.06 10.42
C VAL A 172 -3.54 0.99 9.70
N ILE A 173 -2.22 1.02 9.91
CA ILE A 173 -1.35 2.01 9.22
C ILE A 173 -1.41 1.81 7.70
N ALA A 174 -1.31 0.57 7.22
CA ALA A 174 -1.25 0.29 5.80
C ALA A 174 -2.59 0.46 5.07
N ASN A 175 -3.72 0.28 5.77
CA ASN A 175 -5.05 0.27 5.13
C ASN A 175 -5.96 1.42 5.57
N GLY A 176 -5.73 2.02 6.74
CA GLY A 176 -6.64 2.97 7.38
C GLY A 176 -6.97 4.17 6.50
N GLY A 177 -5.99 4.65 5.74
CA GLY A 177 -6.21 5.71 4.76
C GLY A 177 -7.23 5.32 3.68
N PHE A 178 -7.10 4.13 3.08
CA PHE A 178 -8.06 3.62 2.10
C PHE A 178 -9.46 3.39 2.69
N PHE A 179 -9.53 2.95 3.95
CA PHE A 179 -10.80 2.83 4.67
C PHE A 179 -11.50 4.18 4.80
N ILE A 180 -10.78 5.21 5.27
CA ILE A 180 -11.32 6.57 5.44
C ILE A 180 -11.75 7.15 4.09
N THR A 181 -10.91 7.06 3.05
CA THR A 181 -11.25 7.61 1.73
C THR A 181 -12.46 6.92 1.10
N SER A 182 -12.61 5.60 1.31
CA SER A 182 -13.80 4.88 0.86
C SER A 182 -15.02 5.29 1.67
N MET A 183 -14.89 5.36 3.00
CA MET A 183 -15.98 5.70 3.92
C MET A 183 -16.60 7.06 3.60
N PHE A 184 -15.79 8.07 3.28
CA PHE A 184 -16.27 9.41 2.93
C PHE A 184 -16.45 9.63 1.43
N SER A 185 -16.30 8.60 0.60
CA SER A 185 -16.51 8.69 -0.85
C SER A 185 -15.59 9.69 -1.56
N PHE A 186 -14.34 9.82 -1.10
CA PHE A 186 -13.39 10.82 -1.60
C PHE A 186 -13.07 10.69 -3.09
N LEU A 187 -13.24 9.47 -3.64
CA LEU A 187 -12.94 9.16 -5.04
C LEU A 187 -14.16 9.23 -5.97
N GLU A 188 -15.38 9.28 -5.44
CA GLU A 188 -16.59 9.33 -6.27
C GLU A 188 -16.79 10.71 -6.89
N PRO A 189 -17.37 10.82 -8.10
CA PRO A 189 -17.62 12.09 -8.78
C PRO A 189 -18.80 12.89 -8.20
N THR A 190 -19.32 12.47 -7.05
CA THR A 190 -20.47 13.05 -6.36
C THR A 190 -20.05 13.75 -5.06
N PRO A 191 -20.93 14.57 -4.46
CA PRO A 191 -20.75 15.10 -3.12
C PRO A 191 -20.33 14.02 -2.11
N LEU A 192 -19.51 14.42 -1.14
CA LEU A 192 -19.06 13.52 -0.08
C LEU A 192 -20.27 12.93 0.66
N THR A 193 -20.31 11.61 0.70
CA THR A 193 -21.37 10.84 1.35
C THR A 193 -20.74 9.74 2.18
N LEU A 194 -21.42 9.36 3.26
CA LEU A 194 -20.98 8.22 4.05
C LEU A 194 -21.35 6.94 3.31
N THR A 195 -20.35 6.14 2.97
CA THR A 195 -20.53 4.85 2.30
C THR A 195 -19.88 3.72 3.08
N THR A 196 -20.34 2.49 2.85
CA THR A 196 -19.68 1.31 3.41
C THR A 196 -18.35 1.05 2.69
N PRO A 197 -17.21 1.03 3.39
CA PRO A 197 -15.92 0.69 2.79
C PRO A 197 -15.92 -0.70 2.15
N ALA A 198 -15.18 -0.87 1.06
CA ALA A 198 -15.15 -2.13 0.30
C ALA A 198 -14.75 -3.33 1.16
N ALA A 199 -13.84 -3.15 2.11
CA ALA A 199 -13.39 -4.22 3.00
C ALA A 199 -14.46 -4.73 4.00
N ILE A 200 -15.52 -3.96 4.26
CA ILE A 200 -16.63 -4.35 5.16
C ILE A 200 -17.81 -4.93 4.36
N LYS A 201 -17.87 -4.67 3.04
CA LYS A 201 -18.87 -5.29 2.16
C LYS A 201 -18.68 -6.83 2.12
N PRO A 202 -19.70 -7.60 1.70
CA PRO A 202 -19.61 -9.05 1.58
C PRO A 202 -18.33 -9.49 0.84
N TYR A 203 -17.58 -10.41 1.44
CA TYR A 203 -16.27 -10.90 0.99
C TYR A 203 -15.14 -9.86 0.88
N GLY A 204 -15.37 -8.58 1.21
CA GLY A 204 -14.36 -7.53 1.19
C GLY A 204 -13.18 -7.81 2.12
N TRP A 205 -13.44 -8.47 3.24
CA TRP A 205 -12.41 -8.90 4.19
C TRP A 205 -11.44 -9.92 3.56
N THR A 206 -11.77 -10.58 2.46
CA THR A 206 -10.87 -11.54 1.79
C THR A 206 -9.81 -10.86 0.93
N ALA A 207 -9.84 -9.53 0.81
CA ALA A 207 -8.90 -8.77 -0.01
C ALA A 207 -7.44 -8.99 0.44
N THR A 208 -6.58 -9.30 -0.52
CA THR A 208 -5.15 -9.52 -0.27
C THR A 208 -4.47 -8.30 0.35
N ASP A 209 -4.87 -7.08 -0.04
CA ASP A 209 -4.32 -5.83 0.52
C ASP A 209 -4.49 -5.71 2.02
N LEU A 210 -5.65 -6.16 2.53
CA LEU A 210 -5.97 -6.07 3.95
C LEU A 210 -4.99 -6.92 4.77
N TRP A 211 -4.78 -8.17 4.34
CA TRP A 211 -3.99 -9.14 5.11
C TRP A 211 -2.49 -9.13 4.79
N CYS A 212 -2.07 -8.58 3.65
CA CYS A 212 -0.66 -8.53 3.30
C CYS A 212 0.16 -7.74 4.34
N ALA A 213 -0.42 -6.70 4.93
CA ALA A 213 0.25 -5.86 5.92
C ALA A 213 0.63 -6.62 7.20
N PRO A 214 -0.32 -7.22 7.96
CA PRO A 214 0.03 -8.02 9.13
C PRO A 214 0.83 -9.27 8.77
N PHE A 215 0.56 -9.92 7.65
CA PHE A 215 1.34 -11.09 7.23
C PHE A 215 2.82 -10.77 7.04
N ILE A 216 3.14 -9.71 6.29
CA ILE A 216 4.53 -9.35 5.99
C ILE A 216 5.24 -8.74 7.19
N THR A 217 4.53 -7.95 8.00
CA THR A 217 5.09 -7.42 9.24
C THR A 217 5.41 -8.56 10.21
N GLY A 218 4.51 -9.54 10.35
CA GLY A 218 4.74 -10.74 11.15
C GLY A 218 5.87 -11.61 10.60
N LEU A 219 5.94 -11.80 9.28
CA LEU A 219 7.04 -12.52 8.64
C LEU A 219 8.39 -11.82 8.88
N TYR A 220 8.46 -10.51 8.71
CA TYR A 220 9.65 -9.74 9.01
C TYR A 220 10.06 -9.90 10.47
N ALA A 221 9.10 -9.76 11.39
CA ALA A 221 9.31 -9.92 12.83
C ALA A 221 9.80 -11.32 13.22
N LEU A 222 9.27 -12.37 12.57
CA LEU A 222 9.69 -13.76 12.69
C LEU A 222 11.14 -13.96 12.23
N LEU A 223 11.51 -13.36 11.10
CA LEU A 223 12.85 -13.52 10.53
C LEU A 223 13.90 -12.76 11.33
N THR A 224 13.60 -11.55 11.83
CA THR A 224 14.56 -10.71 12.54
C THR A 224 14.50 -10.84 14.06
N HIS A 225 13.60 -11.66 14.59
CA HIS A 225 13.35 -11.80 16.04
C HIS A 225 13.03 -10.46 16.73
N SER A 226 12.23 -9.62 16.07
CA SER A 226 11.98 -8.24 16.55
C SER A 226 11.29 -8.14 17.91
N GLN A 227 10.58 -9.20 18.35
CA GLN A 227 10.01 -9.33 19.69
C GLN A 227 10.23 -10.77 20.18
N PRO A 228 10.27 -11.02 21.51
CA PRO A 228 10.54 -12.35 22.07
C PRO A 228 9.60 -13.45 21.54
N PHE A 229 8.30 -13.15 21.42
CA PHE A 229 7.30 -14.06 20.87
C PHE A 229 7.70 -14.62 19.50
N TRP A 230 8.22 -13.76 18.61
CA TRP A 230 8.60 -14.15 17.25
C TRP A 230 9.85 -15.02 17.22
N ALA A 231 10.80 -14.81 18.13
CA ALA A 231 11.98 -15.65 18.26
C ALA A 231 11.63 -17.08 18.71
N GLU A 232 10.71 -17.20 19.68
CA GLU A 232 10.19 -18.48 20.15
C GLU A 232 9.40 -19.19 19.04
N LEU A 233 8.52 -18.47 18.35
CA LEU A 233 7.76 -19.02 17.24
C LEU A 233 8.66 -19.52 16.09
N HIS A 234 9.71 -18.76 15.73
CA HIS A 234 10.67 -19.18 14.71
C HIS A 234 11.40 -20.45 15.13
N SER A 235 11.76 -20.57 16.42
CA SER A 235 12.38 -21.77 16.97
C SER A 235 11.44 -22.98 16.83
N VAL A 236 10.17 -22.86 17.22
CA VAL A 236 9.16 -23.93 17.09
C VAL A 236 8.98 -24.36 15.63
N ILE A 237 8.80 -23.40 14.72
CA ILE A 237 8.65 -23.68 13.29
C ILE A 237 9.88 -24.42 12.76
N SER A 238 11.08 -24.00 13.15
CA SER A 238 12.32 -24.65 12.71
C SER A 238 12.42 -26.10 13.18
N THR A 239 12.02 -26.39 14.42
CA THR A 239 12.00 -27.75 14.97
C THR A 239 10.99 -28.63 14.23
N VAL A 240 9.79 -28.10 13.93
CA VAL A 240 8.77 -28.83 13.16
C VAL A 240 9.24 -29.13 11.73
N LEU A 241 10.01 -28.23 11.12
CA LEU A 241 10.60 -28.42 9.79
C LEU A 241 11.82 -29.36 9.78
N GLY A 242 12.13 -30.00 10.91
CA GLY A 242 13.18 -31.01 11.02
C GLY A 242 14.57 -30.43 11.31
N ASN A 243 14.68 -29.16 11.70
CA ASN A 243 15.94 -28.62 12.19
C ASN A 243 16.19 -29.14 13.62
N THR A 244 17.17 -30.04 13.75
CA THR A 244 17.60 -30.63 15.03
C THR A 244 18.86 -29.96 15.61
N GLY A 245 19.34 -28.89 14.99
CA GLY A 245 20.55 -28.15 15.39
C GLY A 245 20.30 -26.99 16.37
N ASP A 246 21.30 -26.12 16.49
CA ASP A 246 21.27 -24.91 17.34
C ASP A 246 20.08 -23.98 17.04
N LYS A 247 19.68 -23.19 18.04
CA LYS A 247 18.61 -22.19 17.93
C LYS A 247 18.82 -21.34 16.67
N VAL A 248 17.81 -21.29 15.79
CA VAL A 248 17.86 -20.49 14.56
C VAL A 248 18.06 -19.04 14.94
N GLY A 249 19.16 -18.44 14.48
CA GLY A 249 19.47 -17.03 14.74
C GLY A 249 18.60 -16.06 13.91
N PRO A 250 18.55 -14.79 14.32
CA PRO A 250 17.87 -13.76 13.55
C PRO A 250 18.57 -13.53 12.19
N MET A 251 17.77 -13.35 11.15
CA MET A 251 18.24 -12.90 9.84
C MET A 251 18.59 -11.41 9.89
N ASP A 252 19.59 -11.01 9.10
CA ASP A 252 19.90 -9.60 8.89
C ASP A 252 18.65 -8.80 8.45
N PRO A 253 18.36 -7.63 9.06
CA PRO A 253 17.19 -6.80 8.74
C PRO A 253 17.05 -6.42 7.27
N GLU A 254 18.14 -6.23 6.52
CA GLU A 254 18.07 -5.88 5.10
C GLU A 254 17.74 -7.10 4.25
N ALA A 255 18.33 -8.25 4.56
CA ALA A 255 17.99 -9.51 3.91
C ALA A 255 16.52 -9.90 4.15
N ALA A 256 16.04 -9.78 5.39
CA ALA A 256 14.65 -10.06 5.75
C ALA A 256 13.67 -9.12 5.00
N ARG A 257 14.01 -7.83 4.89
CA ARG A 257 13.21 -6.85 4.14
C ARG A 257 13.19 -7.15 2.64
N ALA A 258 14.34 -7.50 2.07
CA ALA A 258 14.43 -7.88 0.66
C ALA A 258 13.57 -9.10 0.34
N LEU A 259 13.57 -10.12 1.21
CA LEU A 259 12.70 -11.29 1.08
C LEU A 259 11.21 -10.91 1.19
N CYS A 260 10.84 -10.08 2.17
CA CYS A 260 9.47 -9.58 2.33
C CYS A 260 8.99 -8.80 1.09
N ALA A 261 9.87 -8.00 0.50
CA ALA A 261 9.59 -7.25 -0.72
C ALA A 261 9.30 -8.16 -1.92
N LEU A 262 10.08 -9.23 -2.08
CA LEU A 262 9.86 -10.21 -3.14
C LEU A 262 8.52 -10.92 -2.99
N ILE A 263 8.17 -11.33 -1.77
CA ILE A 263 6.89 -11.97 -1.48
C ILE A 263 5.73 -11.00 -1.77
N LEU A 264 5.82 -9.75 -1.33
CA LEU A 264 4.82 -8.73 -1.62
C LEU A 264 4.67 -8.45 -3.11
N ALA A 265 5.79 -8.30 -3.83
CA ALA A 265 5.77 -8.10 -5.27
C ALA A 265 5.07 -9.29 -5.97
N GLY A 266 5.30 -10.52 -5.53
CA GLY A 266 4.61 -11.71 -6.02
C GLY A 266 3.11 -11.70 -5.71
N MET A 267 2.72 -11.35 -4.48
CA MET A 267 1.30 -11.23 -4.08
C MET A 267 0.57 -10.19 -4.92
N PHE A 268 1.15 -9.01 -5.10
CA PHE A 268 0.55 -7.93 -5.88
C PHE A 268 0.54 -8.22 -7.37
N SER A 269 1.60 -8.83 -7.92
CA SER A 269 1.62 -9.29 -9.31
C SER A 269 0.52 -10.30 -9.58
N THR A 270 0.32 -11.27 -8.67
CA THR A 270 -0.74 -12.27 -8.77
C THR A 270 -2.12 -11.63 -8.75
N ARG A 271 -2.35 -10.66 -7.85
CA ARG A 271 -3.60 -9.89 -7.79
C ARG A 271 -3.83 -9.12 -9.09
N THR A 272 -2.82 -8.42 -9.60
CA THR A 272 -2.91 -7.68 -10.87
C THR A 272 -3.22 -8.61 -12.03
N ALA A 273 -2.56 -9.77 -12.11
CA ALA A 273 -2.83 -10.77 -13.14
C ALA A 273 -4.28 -11.31 -13.06
N LYS A 274 -4.83 -11.50 -11.87
CA LYS A 274 -6.24 -11.90 -11.69
C LYS A 274 -7.20 -10.79 -12.14
N ASN A 275 -6.97 -9.54 -11.72
CA ASN A 275 -7.88 -8.43 -11.99
C ASN A 275 -7.88 -8.00 -13.48
N TYR A 276 -6.71 -7.97 -14.12
CA TYR A 276 -6.57 -7.45 -15.50
C TYR A 276 -6.28 -8.53 -16.54
N GLY A 277 -5.72 -9.68 -16.16
CA GLY A 277 -5.42 -10.78 -17.08
C GLY A 277 -6.65 -11.63 -17.45
N LEU A 278 -7.68 -11.70 -16.60
CA LEU A 278 -8.93 -12.38 -16.93
C LEU A 278 -9.80 -11.59 -17.92
N VAL A 279 -9.64 -10.26 -17.97
CA VAL A 279 -10.29 -9.39 -18.98
C VAL A 279 -9.83 -9.77 -20.39
N TRP A 280 -8.55 -10.12 -20.56
CA TRP A 280 -8.02 -10.61 -21.84
C TRP A 280 -8.60 -11.98 -22.26
N LYS A 281 -8.91 -12.86 -21.29
CA LYS A 281 -9.61 -14.13 -21.59
C LYS A 281 -11.06 -13.89 -22.03
N ARG A 282 -11.79 -12.97 -21.38
CA ARG A 282 -13.17 -12.62 -21.80
C ARG A 282 -13.21 -11.93 -23.17
N SER A 283 -12.28 -11.03 -23.48
CA SER A 283 -12.24 -10.36 -24.78
C SER A 283 -11.87 -11.30 -25.93
N LYS A 284 -11.01 -12.29 -25.70
CA LYS A 284 -10.73 -13.36 -26.68
C LYS A 284 -11.92 -14.30 -26.91
N LEU A 285 -12.70 -14.60 -25.88
CA LEU A 285 -13.94 -15.36 -26.02
C LEU A 285 -15.02 -14.56 -26.78
N SER A 286 -15.10 -13.25 -26.56
CA SER A 286 -16.06 -12.38 -27.25
C SER A 286 -15.72 -12.14 -28.73
N TYR A 287 -14.45 -12.25 -29.14
CA TYR A 287 -14.05 -12.19 -30.56
C TYR A 287 -14.22 -13.53 -31.29
N SER A 288 -14.46 -14.62 -30.57
CA SER A 288 -14.69 -15.96 -31.14
C SER A 288 -16.17 -16.39 -31.09
N GLY A 289 -17.06 -15.56 -30.55
CA GLY A 289 -18.47 -15.88 -30.40
C GLY A 289 -19.32 -14.63 -30.43
N SER A 290 -19.97 -14.39 -31.56
CA SER A 290 -21.12 -13.50 -31.61
C SER A 290 -22.24 -14.05 -30.71
N VAL A 291 -22.97 -13.13 -30.07
CA VAL A 291 -24.32 -13.23 -29.47
C VAL A 291 -24.41 -13.54 -27.94
N VAL A 292 -25.13 -12.63 -27.26
CA VAL A 292 -25.85 -12.67 -25.95
C VAL A 292 -25.07 -12.33 -24.66
N GLY A 293 -25.27 -11.09 -24.19
CA GLY A 293 -26.05 -10.78 -22.97
C GLY A 293 -25.50 -11.04 -21.55
N ALA A 294 -25.79 -10.05 -20.70
CA ALA A 294 -26.00 -10.11 -19.24
C ALA A 294 -24.78 -10.03 -18.29
N ASP A 295 -24.75 -8.89 -17.59
CA ASP A 295 -24.77 -8.73 -16.13
C ASP A 295 -23.59 -9.15 -15.24
N GLY A 296 -23.16 -8.16 -14.44
CA GLY A 296 -23.03 -8.31 -13.00
C GLY A 296 -21.78 -9.01 -12.48
N PHE A 297 -20.82 -8.19 -12.03
CA PHE A 297 -20.10 -8.22 -10.74
C PHE A 297 -18.73 -7.54 -10.90
#